data_AF-A0A9D0AC77-F1
#
_entry.id   AF-A0A9D0AC77-F1
#
_cell.length_a   1.000
_cell.length_b   1.000
_cell.length_c   1.000
_cell.angle_alpha   90.00
_cell.angle_beta   90.00
_cell.angle_gamma   90.00
#
_symmetry.space_group_name_H-M   'P 1'
#
loop_
_entity.id
_entity.type
_entity.pdbx_description
1 polymer ?
#
loop_
_entity_poly.entity_id
_entity_poly.type
_entity_poly.pdbx_seq_one_letter_code
_entity_poly.pdbx_strand_id
1 'polypeptide(L)'
;MTCKDNCRVPCLTHDQLQILGETGLKIEKHFKAPQDIEWCFDQNGELTVVQTRPLHVLDHSNRRQLKAPVTAPVIAKNARAVAGGVGAGVVCKVTDIHEIFTFPEGGIMVLKNSSPRFIGALTKASAVVVEKGNRTDHMSSVVRELNVPCLVKIPEIFSTLKDGQEITVDATEGTIYEGRVTELLEVDDTVVKDPSVDVSQTESHWLLSRMAEYIFPLHLTDPRVSDFRASACTTWHDILRFCHETALNEIFLLKQKGKVSTIKNVYRVMTELPFKLFVFDLFGTTVQGGQDRKIKPEQVRARPFRELWKGMTASDVTWNGPKQHMGAQDLLSAMTRTTAFETKPEDARSYAVVTPEYLNLSLSMGYHYVTLDCYIAEDPYNNYITLSFKGGAADTGRRRLRILLIAEILKPLGFDVTVKNDFLKARIKAEGSEELLRIVYELGRMLAVTRLLDVALDDEKMIKECAQRFHDRKPLLE
;
A
#
# COMPACT_ATOMS: atom_id res chain seq x y z
N MET A 1 -3.12 15.81 -33.14
CA MET A 1 -1.80 16.45 -32.91
C MET A 1 -1.22 15.87 -31.64
N THR A 2 -0.05 15.21 -31.72
CA THR A 2 0.58 14.50 -30.60
C THR A 2 1.41 15.45 -29.73
N CYS A 3 1.36 15.26 -28.42
CA CYS A 3 1.96 16.09 -27.36
C CYS A 3 3.50 16.31 -27.46
N LYS A 4 4.20 15.67 -28.41
CA LYS A 4 5.66 15.77 -28.55
C LYS A 4 6.16 16.98 -29.34
N ASP A 5 5.32 17.62 -30.15
CA ASP A 5 5.74 18.73 -31.03
C ASP A 5 5.62 20.13 -30.38
N ASN A 6 4.99 20.25 -29.20
CA ASN A 6 4.69 21.55 -28.55
C ASN A 6 5.65 21.97 -27.42
N CYS A 7 6.73 21.24 -27.14
CA CYS A 7 7.63 21.58 -26.02
C CYS A 7 8.43 22.90 -26.18
N ARG A 8 8.27 23.62 -27.30
CA ARG A 8 8.95 24.91 -27.56
C ARG A 8 8.02 26.12 -27.69
N VAL A 9 6.71 25.91 -27.63
CA VAL A 9 5.72 26.99 -27.74
C VAL A 9 5.09 27.19 -26.36
N PRO A 10 5.03 28.43 -25.82
CA PRO A 10 4.31 28.71 -24.58
C PRO A 10 2.88 28.18 -24.65
N CYS A 11 2.43 27.53 -23.57
CA CYS A 11 1.09 26.96 -23.48
C CYS A 11 -0.03 28.00 -23.31
N LEU A 12 0.33 29.28 -23.12
CA LEU A 12 -0.58 30.41 -22.96
C LEU A 12 -0.26 31.49 -23.99
N THR A 13 -1.29 32.16 -24.47
CA THR A 13 -1.15 33.40 -25.25
C THR A 13 -0.78 34.58 -24.35
N HIS A 14 -0.32 35.67 -24.95
CA HIS A 14 -0.03 36.90 -24.21
C HIS A 14 -1.29 37.45 -23.51
N ASP A 15 -2.44 37.41 -24.18
CA ASP A 15 -3.72 37.87 -23.63
C ASP A 15 -4.15 37.02 -22.41
N GLN A 16 -3.97 35.70 -22.49
CA GLN A 16 -4.25 34.79 -21.37
C GLN A 16 -3.33 35.08 -20.17
N LEU A 17 -2.05 35.37 -20.41
CA LEU A 17 -1.11 35.75 -19.35
C LEU A 17 -1.51 37.06 -18.68
N GLN A 18 -1.98 38.04 -19.44
CA GLN A 18 -2.45 39.32 -18.89
C GLN A 18 -3.68 39.11 -18.01
N ILE A 19 -4.68 38.37 -18.49
CA ILE A 19 -5.90 38.06 -17.73
C ILE A 19 -5.55 37.34 -16.42
N LEU A 20 -4.63 36.37 -16.48
CA LEU A 20 -4.18 35.63 -15.32
C LEU A 20 -3.45 36.52 -14.30
N GLY A 21 -2.55 37.39 -14.77
CA GLY A 21 -1.81 38.33 -13.92
C GLY A 21 -2.72 39.34 -13.23
N GLU A 22 -3.66 39.93 -13.96
CA GLU A 22 -4.66 40.85 -13.40
C GLU A 22 -5.56 40.16 -12.37
N THR A 23 -5.92 38.91 -12.62
CA THR A 23 -6.73 38.10 -11.68
C THR A 23 -5.94 37.79 -10.41
N GLY A 24 -4.66 37.42 -10.53
CA GLY A 24 -3.78 37.20 -9.38
C GLY A 24 -3.65 38.43 -8.49
N LEU A 25 -3.46 39.61 -9.09
CA LEU A 25 -3.40 40.89 -8.35
C LEU A 25 -4.72 41.23 -7.66
N LYS A 26 -5.87 40.96 -8.30
CA LYS A 26 -7.19 41.16 -7.69
C LYS A 26 -7.38 40.24 -6.48
N ILE A 27 -6.96 38.98 -6.59
CA ILE A 27 -7.03 37.99 -5.51
C ILE A 27 -6.14 38.41 -4.34
N GLU A 28 -4.87 38.77 -4.59
CA GLU A 28 -3.95 39.26 -3.55
C GLU A 28 -4.51 40.51 -2.86
N LYS A 29 -5.04 41.47 -3.63
CA LYS A 29 -5.66 42.68 -3.08
C LYS A 29 -6.89 42.37 -2.21
N HIS A 30 -7.68 41.37 -2.59
CA HIS A 30 -8.86 40.94 -1.84
C HIS A 30 -8.47 40.33 -0.50
N PHE A 31 -7.52 39.39 -0.49
CA PHE A 31 -7.09 38.68 0.72
C PHE A 31 -6.03 39.44 1.54
N LYS A 32 -5.47 40.54 1.01
CA LYS A 32 -4.44 41.37 1.63
C LYS A 32 -3.17 40.61 2.03
N ALA A 33 -2.91 39.50 1.36
CA ALA A 33 -1.74 38.66 1.58
C ALA A 33 -1.40 37.91 0.27
N PRO A 34 -0.12 37.56 0.02
CA PRO A 34 0.28 36.73 -1.10
C PRO A 34 -0.55 35.43 -1.15
N GLN A 35 -0.95 34.97 -2.33
CA GLN A 35 -1.78 33.77 -2.51
C GLN A 35 -1.14 32.75 -3.45
N ASP A 36 -1.30 31.47 -3.13
CA ASP A 36 -1.10 30.31 -4.00
C ASP A 36 -2.44 30.05 -4.73
N ILE A 37 -2.43 30.03 -6.06
CA ILE A 37 -3.65 30.08 -6.89
C ILE A 37 -3.60 28.95 -7.94
N GLU A 38 -4.59 28.06 -7.91
CA GLU A 38 -4.81 27.06 -8.95
C GLU A 38 -5.90 27.53 -9.91
N TRP A 39 -5.66 27.38 -11.21
CA TRP A 39 -6.51 27.94 -12.27
C TRP A 39 -6.52 27.05 -13.51
N CYS A 40 -7.54 27.21 -14.34
CA CYS A 40 -7.62 26.61 -15.67
C CYS A 40 -8.27 27.58 -16.66
N PHE A 41 -7.93 27.42 -17.95
CA PHE A 41 -8.73 27.98 -19.04
C PHE A 41 -9.65 26.89 -19.57
N ASP A 42 -10.93 27.22 -19.75
CA ASP A 42 -11.88 26.32 -20.40
C ASP A 42 -11.67 26.30 -21.94
N GLN A 43 -12.47 25.49 -22.63
CA GLN A 43 -12.43 25.38 -24.09
C GLN A 43 -12.82 26.68 -24.83
N ASN A 44 -13.46 27.63 -24.14
CA ASN A 44 -13.84 28.93 -24.67
C ASN A 44 -12.76 30.00 -24.39
N GLY A 45 -11.70 29.65 -23.66
CA GLY A 45 -10.65 30.58 -23.26
C GLY A 45 -10.98 31.41 -22.02
N GLU A 46 -12.01 31.03 -21.25
CA GLU A 46 -12.37 31.69 -20.00
C GLU A 46 -11.53 31.18 -18.83
N LEU A 47 -10.98 32.12 -18.03
CA LEU A 47 -10.19 31.79 -16.84
C LEU A 47 -11.12 31.41 -15.68
N THR A 48 -10.93 30.22 -15.14
CA THR A 48 -11.58 29.75 -13.91
C THR A 48 -10.53 29.55 -12.81
N VAL A 49 -10.76 30.16 -11.65
CA VAL A 49 -9.97 29.92 -10.43
C VAL A 49 -10.57 28.72 -9.72
N VAL A 50 -9.77 27.68 -9.53
CA VAL A 50 -10.19 26.42 -8.92
C VAL A 50 -9.92 26.42 -7.42
N GLN A 51 -8.79 26.99 -7.02
CA GLN A 51 -8.41 27.09 -5.61
C GLN A 51 -7.57 28.36 -5.36
N THR A 52 -7.71 28.95 -4.17
CA THR A 52 -6.80 29.97 -3.66
C THR A 52 -6.57 29.77 -2.17
N ARG A 53 -5.34 29.99 -1.71
CA ARG A 53 -4.96 29.95 -0.29
C ARG A 53 -3.76 30.86 -0.01
N PRO A 54 -3.53 31.31 1.23
CA PRO A 54 -2.36 32.11 1.57
C PRO A 54 -1.04 31.45 1.16
N LEU A 55 -0.16 32.21 0.50
CA LEU A 55 1.17 31.77 0.12
C LEU A 55 2.14 32.03 1.27
N HIS A 56 2.58 30.94 1.92
CA HIS A 56 3.67 30.98 2.88
C HIS A 56 5.01 31.04 2.14
N VAL A 57 5.47 32.25 1.82
CA VAL A 57 6.80 32.48 1.25
C VAL A 57 7.82 32.41 2.38
N LEU A 58 8.87 31.60 2.19
CA LEU A 58 10.06 31.65 3.05
C LEU A 58 10.73 33.01 2.83
N ASP A 59 10.64 33.90 3.81
CA ASP A 59 11.26 35.21 3.72
C ASP A 59 12.78 35.09 3.81
N HIS A 60 13.45 35.09 2.65
CA HIS A 60 14.91 35.11 2.57
C HIS A 60 15.50 36.51 2.76
N SER A 61 14.68 37.56 2.93
CA SER A 61 15.17 38.94 3.04
C SER A 61 15.79 39.25 4.42
N ASN A 62 15.39 38.53 5.46
CA ASN A 62 16.11 38.47 6.73
C ASN A 62 17.13 37.33 6.69
N ARG A 63 18.28 37.57 6.04
CA ARG A 63 19.43 36.68 6.17
C ARG A 63 19.77 36.54 7.65
N ARG A 64 19.63 35.32 8.15
CA ARG A 64 20.02 34.89 9.50
C ARG A 64 21.40 35.42 9.85
N GLN A 65 21.48 36.33 10.84
CA GLN A 65 22.75 36.74 11.41
C GLN A 65 23.15 35.69 12.47
N LEU A 66 24.00 34.75 12.06
CA LEU A 66 24.56 33.76 12.98
C LEU A 66 25.48 34.48 13.98
N LYS A 67 25.33 34.16 15.28
CA LYS A 67 26.21 34.69 16.35
C LYS A 67 27.66 34.20 16.20
N ALA A 68 27.84 33.03 15.58
CA ALA A 68 29.14 32.40 15.32
C ALA A 68 29.10 31.57 14.02
N PRO A 69 30.24 31.38 13.34
CA PRO A 69 30.32 30.52 12.15
C PRO A 69 30.11 29.05 12.51
N VAL A 70 29.27 28.36 11.75
CA VAL A 70 29.01 26.92 11.90
C VAL A 70 30.23 26.14 11.41
N THR A 71 30.87 25.38 12.30
CA THR A 71 32.05 24.55 12.00
C THR A 71 31.74 23.06 11.87
N ALA A 72 30.49 22.65 12.08
CA ALA A 72 30.07 21.26 12.04
C ALA A 72 30.25 20.63 10.63
N PRO A 73 30.63 19.35 10.53
CA PRO A 73 30.73 18.64 9.26
C PRO A 73 29.40 18.64 8.50
N VAL A 74 29.46 18.87 7.19
CA VAL A 74 28.28 18.88 6.32
C VAL A 74 28.06 17.51 5.72
N ILE A 75 26.88 16.93 5.95
CA ILE A 75 26.45 15.65 5.37
C ILE A 75 25.87 15.86 3.97
N ALA A 76 25.03 16.89 3.80
CA ALA A 76 24.39 17.22 2.54
C ALA A 76 24.21 18.74 2.39
N LYS A 77 24.30 19.25 1.16
CA LYS A 77 24.15 20.67 0.83
C LYS A 77 23.32 20.85 -0.44
N ASN A 78 22.73 22.03 -0.63
CA ASN A 78 21.88 22.38 -1.78
C ASN A 78 20.59 21.53 -1.87
N ALA A 79 20.11 21.05 -0.73
CA ALA A 79 18.83 20.36 -0.65
C ALA A 79 17.67 21.33 -0.89
N ARG A 80 16.54 20.82 -1.37
CA ARG A 80 15.38 21.68 -1.66
C ARG A 80 14.49 21.81 -0.43
N ALA A 81 14.34 23.04 0.05
CA ALA A 81 13.42 23.39 1.13
C ALA A 81 11.96 23.28 0.71
N VAL A 82 11.18 22.57 1.51
CA VAL A 82 9.71 22.56 1.46
C VAL A 82 9.16 23.61 2.42
N ALA A 83 9.59 23.51 3.68
CA ALA A 83 9.35 24.44 4.78
C ALA A 83 10.69 24.73 5.45
N GLY A 84 10.97 25.99 5.75
CA GLY A 84 12.24 26.44 6.34
C GLY A 84 12.29 26.19 7.85
N GLY A 85 13.35 26.70 8.48
CA GLY A 85 13.63 26.50 9.90
C GLY A 85 14.73 25.48 10.14
N VAL A 86 15.10 25.29 11.41
CA VAL A 86 16.11 24.31 11.83
C VAL A 86 15.54 23.32 12.81
N GLY A 87 15.84 22.04 12.59
CA GLY A 87 15.56 20.98 13.54
C GLY A 87 16.80 20.14 13.81
N ALA A 88 17.01 19.75 15.06
CA ALA A 88 18.05 18.80 15.45
C ALA A 88 17.46 17.64 16.24
N GLY A 89 18.02 16.45 16.05
CA GLY A 89 17.55 15.26 16.75
C GLY A 89 18.15 13.98 16.21
N VAL A 90 17.68 12.85 16.75
CA VAL A 90 18.08 11.52 16.31
C VAL A 90 17.36 11.14 15.01
N VAL A 91 18.11 10.66 14.03
CA VAL A 91 17.59 10.13 12.78
C VAL A 91 16.74 8.91 13.08
N CYS A 92 15.51 8.94 12.60
CA CYS A 92 14.59 7.82 12.58
C CYS A 92 14.13 7.59 11.13
N LYS A 93 14.64 6.52 10.53
CA LYS A 93 14.25 6.10 9.19
C LYS A 93 12.91 5.40 9.27
N VAL A 94 11.92 5.94 8.56
CA VAL A 94 10.57 5.38 8.57
C VAL A 94 10.31 4.69 7.23
N THR A 95 10.06 3.39 7.30
CA THR A 95 9.74 2.54 6.15
C THR A 95 8.33 1.94 6.24
N ASP A 96 7.85 1.70 7.46
CA ASP A 96 6.53 1.14 7.72
C ASP A 96 5.63 2.12 8.50
N ILE A 97 4.33 2.05 8.25
CA ILE A 97 3.33 2.91 8.91
C ILE A 97 3.25 2.67 10.42
N HIS A 98 3.59 1.47 10.90
CA HIS A 98 3.55 1.13 12.32
C HIS A 98 4.65 1.84 13.13
N GLU A 99 5.75 2.25 12.49
CA GLU A 99 6.87 2.95 13.13
C GLU A 99 6.48 4.39 13.58
N ILE A 100 5.41 4.95 13.01
CA ILE A 100 4.82 6.24 13.42
C ILE A 100 4.41 6.22 14.90
N PHE A 101 3.87 5.09 15.39
CA PHE A 101 3.37 4.99 16.76
C PHE A 101 4.50 5.01 17.80
N THR A 102 5.68 4.50 17.41
CA THR A 102 6.88 4.47 18.24
C THR A 102 7.86 5.61 17.93
N PHE A 103 7.50 6.52 17.03
CA PHE A 103 8.37 7.62 16.61
C PHE A 103 8.68 8.54 17.82
N PRO A 104 9.97 8.80 18.11
CA PRO A 104 10.37 9.58 19.27
C PRO A 104 10.04 11.07 19.09
N GLU A 105 9.69 11.72 20.19
CA GLU A 105 9.49 13.17 20.20
C GLU A 105 10.83 13.88 19.97
N GLY A 106 10.84 14.84 19.05
CA GLY A 106 12.03 15.57 18.62
C GLY A 106 12.95 14.81 17.66
N GLY A 107 12.55 13.65 17.15
CA GLY A 107 13.32 12.88 16.16
C GLY A 107 13.37 13.55 14.78
N ILE A 108 14.34 13.18 13.95
CA ILE A 108 14.40 13.58 12.55
C ILE A 108 13.85 12.44 11.69
N MET A 109 12.72 12.70 11.05
CA MET A 109 12.08 11.71 10.19
C MET A 109 12.79 11.64 8.84
N VAL A 110 13.31 10.47 8.49
CA VAL A 110 13.97 10.24 7.20
C VAL A 110 13.15 9.26 6.37
N LEU A 111 12.73 9.70 5.19
CA LEU A 111 11.85 8.95 4.28
C LEU A 111 12.53 8.71 2.94
N LYS A 112 12.31 7.53 2.36
CA LYS A 112 12.76 7.25 0.99
C LYS A 112 11.89 7.97 -0.04
N ASN A 113 10.57 7.92 0.16
CA ASN A 113 9.58 8.56 -0.70
C ASN A 113 8.62 9.41 0.13
N SER A 114 8.19 10.53 -0.44
CA SER A 114 7.11 11.35 0.12
C SER A 114 5.82 10.52 0.23
N SER A 115 5.19 10.48 1.41
CA SER A 115 3.92 9.76 1.60
C SER A 115 3.05 10.38 2.70
N PRO A 116 1.77 10.67 2.42
CA PRO A 116 0.85 11.25 3.40
C PRO A 116 0.50 10.29 4.55
N ARG A 117 0.90 9.02 4.47
CA ARG A 117 0.62 8.02 5.52
C ARG A 117 1.39 8.30 6.81
N PHE A 118 2.47 9.07 6.74
CA PHE A 118 3.35 9.40 7.87
C PHE A 118 2.98 10.69 8.60
N ILE A 119 1.88 11.35 8.20
CA ILE A 119 1.44 12.65 8.76
C ILE A 119 1.29 12.59 10.29
N GLY A 120 0.81 11.49 10.85
CA GLY A 120 0.56 11.35 12.28
C GLY A 120 1.81 11.48 13.18
N ALA A 121 3.02 11.36 12.64
CA ALA A 121 4.27 11.56 13.38
C ALA A 121 4.99 12.86 13.00
N LEU A 122 4.50 13.64 12.03
CA LEU A 122 5.10 14.91 11.65
C LEU A 122 5.12 15.92 12.81
N THR A 123 4.07 15.93 13.64
CA THR A 123 3.99 16.80 14.82
C THR A 123 5.02 16.48 15.90
N LYS A 124 5.57 15.27 15.89
CA LYS A 124 6.65 14.84 16.80
C LYS A 124 8.04 15.10 16.21
N ALA A 125 8.15 15.32 14.91
CA ALA A 125 9.43 15.43 14.22
C ALA A 125 10.01 16.84 14.35
N SER A 126 11.29 16.93 14.71
CA SER A 126 12.04 18.19 14.68
C SER A 126 12.34 18.65 13.26
N ALA A 127 12.50 17.71 12.33
CA ALA A 127 12.64 17.96 10.90
C ALA A 127 12.31 16.71 10.08
N VAL A 128 12.09 16.90 8.78
CA VAL A 128 11.80 15.83 7.83
C VAL A 128 12.76 15.89 6.64
N VAL A 129 13.37 14.75 6.31
CA VAL A 129 14.27 14.61 5.17
C VAL A 129 13.71 13.53 4.25
N VAL A 130 13.53 13.87 2.97
CA VAL A 130 12.96 12.96 1.97
C VAL A 130 13.91 12.81 0.79
N GLU A 131 14.31 11.58 0.50
CA GLU A 131 15.19 11.30 -0.65
C GLU A 131 14.48 11.64 -1.97
N LYS A 132 13.29 11.09 -2.18
CA LYS A 132 12.46 11.30 -3.38
C LYS A 132 11.14 11.98 -3.02
N GLY A 133 11.05 13.28 -3.27
CA GLY A 133 9.84 14.08 -3.03
C GLY A 133 9.83 15.35 -3.87
N ASN A 134 8.69 16.03 -3.95
CA ASN A 134 8.53 17.28 -4.70
C ASN A 134 7.97 18.37 -3.80
N ARG A 135 8.35 19.64 -4.00
CA ARG A 135 7.83 20.78 -3.20
C ARG A 135 6.31 20.94 -3.28
N THR A 136 5.64 20.36 -4.27
CA THR A 136 4.20 20.53 -4.52
C THR A 136 3.40 19.27 -4.24
N ASP A 137 4.01 18.22 -3.68
CA ASP A 137 3.27 17.01 -3.33
C ASP A 137 2.39 17.20 -2.09
N HIS A 138 1.44 16.28 -1.87
CA HIS A 138 0.49 16.36 -0.77
C HIS A 138 1.18 16.45 0.61
N MET A 139 2.26 15.70 0.83
CA MET A 139 3.01 15.76 2.08
C MET A 139 3.67 17.13 2.26
N SER A 140 4.20 17.73 1.19
CA SER A 140 4.82 19.05 1.25
C SER A 140 3.84 20.16 1.64
N SER A 141 2.58 20.05 1.25
CA SER A 141 1.53 20.97 1.72
C SER A 141 1.31 20.84 3.23
N VAL A 142 1.21 19.61 3.75
CA VAL A 142 0.97 19.35 5.17
C VAL A 142 2.17 19.77 6.02
N VAL A 143 3.39 19.47 5.56
CA VAL A 143 4.62 19.85 6.26
C VAL A 143 4.76 21.37 6.38
N ARG A 144 4.36 22.14 5.35
CA ARG A 144 4.29 23.60 5.44
C ARG A 144 3.25 24.08 6.44
N GLU A 145 2.07 23.47 6.43
CA GLU A 145 0.99 23.83 7.34
C GLU A 145 1.38 23.60 8.80
N LEU A 146 2.15 22.54 9.08
CA LEU A 146 2.68 22.22 10.40
C LEU A 146 3.97 22.99 10.76
N ASN A 147 4.52 23.79 9.85
CA ASN A 147 5.80 24.49 10.00
C ASN A 147 6.95 23.58 10.47
N VAL A 148 7.00 22.34 9.96
CA VAL A 148 8.09 21.41 10.29
C VAL A 148 9.21 21.58 9.25
N PRO A 149 10.46 21.90 9.65
CA PRO A 149 11.58 22.03 8.74
C PRO A 149 11.72 20.82 7.83
N CYS A 150 11.76 21.02 6.52
CA CYS A 150 11.75 19.91 5.59
C CYS A 150 12.56 20.12 4.32
N LEU A 151 13.36 19.09 4.02
CA LEU A 151 14.17 18.99 2.83
C LEU A 151 13.75 17.80 1.97
N VAL A 152 13.67 18.03 0.66
CA VAL A 152 13.36 17.00 -0.34
C VAL A 152 14.41 16.99 -1.45
N LYS A 153 14.42 15.91 -2.24
CA LYS A 153 15.33 15.70 -3.39
C LYS A 153 16.79 15.72 -2.99
N ILE A 154 17.14 14.92 -1.98
CA ILE A 154 18.53 14.68 -1.62
C ILE A 154 18.86 13.24 -2.03
N PRO A 155 19.49 13.01 -3.19
CA PRO A 155 19.82 11.66 -3.65
C PRO A 155 20.63 10.91 -2.60
N GLU A 156 20.35 9.62 -2.43
CA GLU A 156 21.09 8.69 -1.56
C GLU A 156 21.09 9.03 -0.06
N ILE A 157 20.37 10.08 0.37
CA ILE A 157 20.36 10.49 1.78
C ILE A 157 19.80 9.40 2.69
N PHE A 158 18.85 8.59 2.18
CA PHE A 158 18.27 7.50 2.95
C PHE A 158 19.30 6.41 3.24
N SER A 159 20.25 6.18 2.34
CA SER A 159 21.38 5.26 2.58
C SER A 159 22.51 5.89 3.39
N THR A 160 22.78 7.19 3.20
CA THR A 160 23.91 7.89 3.84
C THR A 160 23.70 8.07 5.35
N LEU A 161 22.50 8.49 5.76
CA LEU A 161 22.20 8.66 7.19
C LEU A 161 22.07 7.30 7.88
N LYS A 162 22.41 7.22 9.17
CA LYS A 162 22.21 5.99 9.98
C LYS A 162 21.10 6.20 10.98
N ASP A 163 20.32 5.14 11.25
CA ASP A 163 19.30 5.21 12.29
C ASP A 163 19.95 5.42 13.66
N GLY A 164 19.38 6.30 14.48
CA GLY A 164 19.94 6.73 15.76
C GLY A 164 21.08 7.76 15.68
N GLN A 165 21.52 8.15 14.49
CA GLN A 165 22.53 9.19 14.31
C GLN A 165 21.94 10.56 14.68
N GLU A 166 22.64 11.35 15.48
CA GLU A 166 22.21 12.73 15.75
C GLU A 166 22.67 13.66 14.62
N ILE A 167 21.75 14.47 14.07
CA ILE A 167 22.02 15.43 13.00
C ILE A 167 21.26 16.74 13.23
N THR A 168 21.66 17.77 12.50
CA THR A 168 20.95 19.06 12.42
C THR A 168 20.57 19.35 10.98
N VAL A 169 19.29 19.63 10.74
CA VAL A 169 18.73 19.96 9.43
C VAL A 169 18.43 21.45 9.39
N ASP A 170 19.19 22.19 8.59
CA ASP A 170 18.89 23.58 8.22
C ASP A 170 18.11 23.58 6.91
N ALA A 171 16.78 23.63 7.04
CA ALA A 171 15.91 23.66 5.89
C ALA A 171 15.90 25.03 5.19
N THR A 172 16.32 26.10 5.88
CA THR A 172 16.40 27.45 5.31
C THR A 172 17.56 27.54 4.31
N GLU A 173 18.74 27.03 4.68
CA GLU A 173 19.94 27.02 3.82
C GLU A 173 20.09 25.74 3.00
N GLY A 174 19.18 24.76 3.15
CA GLY A 174 19.24 23.53 2.38
C GLY A 174 20.42 22.62 2.76
N THR A 175 20.83 22.62 4.04
CA THR A 175 22.06 21.96 4.50
C THR A 175 21.77 21.05 5.69
N ILE A 176 22.41 19.87 5.70
CA ILE A 176 22.34 18.90 6.79
C ILE A 176 23.74 18.77 7.40
N TYR A 177 23.84 18.97 8.70
CA TYR A 177 25.06 18.89 9.49
C TYR A 177 25.09 17.64 10.36
N GLU A 178 26.29 17.14 10.62
CA GLU A 178 26.52 16.07 11.57
C GLU A 178 26.45 16.60 13.02
N GLY A 179 25.77 15.85 13.89
CA GLY A 179 25.57 16.21 15.28
C GLY A 179 24.57 17.35 15.50
N ARG A 180 24.45 17.76 16.76
CA ARG A 180 23.61 18.89 17.18
C ARG A 180 24.37 20.21 17.09
N VAL A 181 23.94 21.12 16.22
CA VAL A 181 24.56 22.44 16.03
C VAL A 181 23.75 23.49 16.78
N THR A 182 24.19 23.85 17.98
CA THR A 182 23.50 24.77 18.89
C THR A 182 23.35 26.18 18.31
N GLU A 183 24.34 26.65 17.55
CA GLU A 183 24.38 27.99 16.95
C GLU A 183 23.25 28.21 15.94
N LEU A 184 22.75 27.13 15.33
CA LEU A 184 21.62 27.17 14.39
C LEU A 184 20.26 27.07 15.11
N LEU A 185 20.24 26.45 16.28
CA LEU A 185 19.02 26.24 17.07
C LEU A 185 18.65 27.48 17.91
N GLU A 186 19.65 28.18 18.47
CA GLU A 186 19.42 29.39 19.30
C GLU A 186 18.89 30.60 18.53
N VAL A 187 18.91 30.56 17.20
CA VAL A 187 18.48 31.69 16.35
C VAL A 187 16.99 31.58 15.99
N ASP A 188 16.41 30.38 16.05
CA ASP A 188 15.00 30.13 15.65
C ASP A 188 13.97 30.55 16.71
N ASP A 189 14.38 30.88 17.94
CA ASP A 189 13.49 31.48 18.95
C ASP A 189 13.00 32.89 18.54
N THR A 190 13.54 33.46 17.45
CA THR A 190 13.13 34.77 16.90
C THR A 190 12.19 34.68 15.70
N VAL A 191 12.01 33.49 15.10
CA VAL A 191 10.80 33.24 14.31
C VAL A 191 9.72 33.06 15.34
N VAL A 192 9.05 34.17 15.65
CA VAL A 192 7.80 34.17 16.39
C VAL A 192 6.92 33.10 15.76
N LYS A 193 6.83 31.90 16.38
CA LYS A 193 5.60 31.12 16.31
C LYS A 193 4.56 32.14 16.70
N ASP A 194 3.77 32.62 15.75
CA ASP A 194 2.74 33.58 16.04
C ASP A 194 1.90 32.99 17.19
N PRO A 195 2.04 33.50 18.44
CA PRO A 195 1.34 32.93 19.57
C PRO A 195 -0.16 33.19 19.45
N SER A 196 -0.57 34.02 18.48
CA SER A 196 -1.97 34.40 18.28
C SER A 196 -2.84 33.27 17.72
N VAL A 197 -2.24 32.19 17.19
CA VAL A 197 -3.02 31.01 16.78
C VAL A 197 -2.28 29.74 17.19
N ASP A 198 -2.29 29.44 18.48
CA ASP A 198 -2.18 28.05 18.92
C ASP A 198 -3.37 27.28 18.35
N VAL A 199 -3.13 26.51 17.28
CA VAL A 199 -4.17 25.72 16.62
C VAL A 199 -4.86 24.82 17.63
N SER A 200 -4.16 24.32 18.65
CA SER A 200 -4.75 23.51 19.72
C SER A 200 -5.76 24.26 20.59
N GLN A 201 -5.71 25.60 20.60
CA GLN A 201 -6.63 26.49 21.31
C GLN A 201 -7.77 27.00 20.42
N THR A 202 -7.75 26.72 19.12
CA THR A 202 -8.84 27.13 18.22
C THR A 202 -10.09 26.28 18.45
N GLU A 203 -11.28 26.89 18.40
CA GLU A 203 -12.55 26.15 18.47
C GLU A 203 -12.63 25.04 17.42
N SER A 204 -12.11 25.28 16.22
CA SER A 204 -12.07 24.30 15.13
C SER A 204 -11.24 23.07 15.49
N HIS A 205 -10.05 23.24 16.08
CA HIS A 205 -9.25 22.10 16.52
C HIS A 205 -9.90 21.36 17.69
N TRP A 206 -10.45 22.07 18.67
CA TRP A 206 -11.18 21.43 19.77
C TRP A 206 -12.36 20.61 19.26
N LEU A 207 -13.13 21.17 18.31
CA LEU A 207 -14.25 20.47 17.68
C LEU A 207 -13.77 19.25 16.90
N LEU A 208 -12.74 19.40 16.06
CA LEU A 208 -12.18 18.30 15.27
C LEU A 208 -11.57 17.21 16.14
N SER A 209 -10.84 17.56 17.21
CA SER A 209 -10.26 16.62 18.17
C SER A 209 -11.34 15.87 18.94
N ARG A 210 -12.44 16.53 19.31
CA ARG A 210 -13.59 15.87 19.93
C ARG A 210 -14.34 14.96 18.95
N MET A 211 -14.48 15.37 17.69
CA MET A 211 -15.09 14.54 16.64
C MET A 211 -14.21 13.34 16.29
N ALA A 212 -12.88 13.51 16.31
CA ALA A 212 -11.89 12.47 16.02
C ALA A 212 -12.06 11.25 16.92
N GLU A 213 -12.42 11.43 18.20
CA GLU A 213 -12.72 10.34 19.15
C GLU A 213 -13.87 9.44 18.70
N TYR A 214 -14.83 9.99 17.96
CA TYR A 214 -15.97 9.24 17.41
C TYR A 214 -15.75 8.79 15.96
N ILE A 215 -14.63 9.17 15.34
CA ILE A 215 -14.37 8.88 13.92
C ILE A 215 -13.26 7.84 13.77
N PHE A 216 -12.08 8.06 14.35
CA PHE A 216 -10.87 7.30 14.02
C PHE A 216 -10.64 6.02 14.83
N PRO A 217 -10.91 5.96 16.15
CA PRO A 217 -10.61 4.77 16.94
C PRO A 217 -11.34 3.53 16.40
N LEU A 218 -10.63 2.41 16.31
CA LEU A 218 -11.19 1.12 15.90
C LEU A 218 -11.29 0.21 17.12
N HIS A 219 -12.50 0.08 17.67
CA HIS A 219 -12.79 -0.78 18.80
C HIS A 219 -13.25 -2.18 18.32
N LEU A 220 -13.91 -2.24 17.18
CA LEU A 220 -14.49 -3.46 16.62
C LEU A 220 -13.45 -4.28 15.83
N THR A 221 -12.48 -4.88 16.53
CA THR A 221 -11.27 -5.45 15.91
C THR A 221 -11.37 -6.92 15.52
N ASP A 222 -11.96 -7.79 16.35
CA ASP A 222 -12.08 -9.23 16.08
C ASP A 222 -13.49 -9.61 15.59
N PRO A 223 -13.65 -10.11 14.36
CA PRO A 223 -14.96 -10.50 13.82
C PRO A 223 -15.52 -11.82 14.36
N ARG A 224 -14.74 -12.56 15.16
CA ARG A 224 -15.12 -13.89 15.67
C ARG A 224 -15.73 -13.85 17.07
N VAL A 225 -15.63 -12.71 17.76
CA VAL A 225 -16.19 -12.56 19.11
C VAL A 225 -17.68 -12.22 19.04
N SER A 226 -18.43 -12.60 20.09
CA SER A 226 -19.89 -12.42 20.17
C SER A 226 -20.35 -10.98 19.99
N ASP A 227 -19.47 -10.03 20.30
CA ASP A 227 -19.74 -8.60 20.34
C ASP A 227 -19.49 -7.91 19.00
N PHE A 228 -19.12 -8.65 17.95
CA PHE A 228 -19.05 -8.11 16.58
C PHE A 228 -20.46 -7.89 16.01
N ARG A 229 -21.13 -6.83 16.47
CA ARG A 229 -22.51 -6.49 16.12
C ARG A 229 -22.63 -5.00 15.82
N ALA A 230 -23.63 -4.64 15.01
CA ALA A 230 -23.92 -3.24 14.69
C ALA A 230 -24.11 -2.38 15.96
N SER A 231 -24.74 -2.94 17.00
CA SER A 231 -24.97 -2.27 18.29
C SER A 231 -23.69 -1.99 19.10
N ALA A 232 -22.58 -2.64 18.77
CA ALA A 232 -21.28 -2.43 19.43
C ALA A 232 -20.42 -1.39 18.70
N CYS A 233 -20.88 -0.83 17.57
CA CYS A 233 -20.17 0.22 16.86
C CYS A 233 -20.27 1.53 17.64
N THR A 234 -19.13 2.07 18.05
CA THR A 234 -19.06 3.33 18.82
C THR A 234 -18.44 4.47 18.03
N THR A 235 -17.75 4.14 16.93
CA THR A 235 -17.13 5.11 16.02
C THR A 235 -17.53 4.88 14.55
N TRP A 236 -17.26 5.87 13.69
CA TRP A 236 -17.39 5.71 12.24
C TRP A 236 -16.48 4.61 11.69
N HIS A 237 -15.26 4.46 12.23
CA HIS A 237 -14.35 3.40 11.84
C HIS A 237 -14.91 2.01 12.21
N ASP A 238 -15.58 1.86 13.36
CA ASP A 238 -16.28 0.63 13.73
C ASP A 238 -17.39 0.31 12.74
N ILE A 239 -18.18 1.30 12.32
CA ILE A 239 -19.25 1.13 11.32
C ILE A 239 -18.66 0.67 10.00
N LEU A 240 -17.60 1.31 9.51
CA LEU A 240 -16.92 0.92 8.28
C LEU A 240 -16.38 -0.52 8.38
N ARG A 241 -15.75 -0.87 9.50
CA ARG A 241 -15.22 -2.22 9.75
C ARG A 241 -16.34 -3.26 9.81
N PHE A 242 -17.45 -2.94 10.48
CA PHE A 242 -18.63 -3.80 10.59
C PHE A 242 -19.29 -4.02 9.24
N CYS A 243 -19.52 -2.96 8.47
CA CYS A 243 -20.07 -3.04 7.12
C CYS A 243 -19.17 -3.85 6.20
N HIS A 244 -17.86 -3.63 6.25
CA HIS A 244 -16.89 -4.40 5.48
C HIS A 244 -16.92 -5.89 5.82
N GLU A 245 -16.86 -6.23 7.12
CA GLU A 245 -16.93 -7.63 7.55
C GLU A 245 -18.29 -8.26 7.26
N THR A 246 -19.39 -7.52 7.41
CA THR A 246 -20.74 -8.01 7.10
C THR A 246 -20.89 -8.26 5.61
N ALA A 247 -20.35 -7.38 4.76
CA ALA A 247 -20.31 -7.59 3.32
C ALA A 247 -19.47 -8.82 2.94
N LEU A 248 -18.30 -8.99 3.56
CA LEU A 248 -17.48 -10.20 3.40
C LEU A 248 -18.24 -11.45 3.87
N ASN A 249 -18.87 -11.40 5.03
CA ASN A 249 -19.66 -12.51 5.58
C ASN A 249 -20.85 -12.84 4.69
N GLU A 250 -21.57 -11.87 4.13
CA GLU A 250 -22.62 -12.15 3.16
C GLU A 250 -22.05 -12.76 1.88
N ILE A 251 -20.92 -12.25 1.36
CA ILE A 251 -20.20 -12.89 0.24
C ILE A 251 -19.83 -14.35 0.59
N PHE A 252 -19.43 -14.64 1.83
CA PHE A 252 -19.11 -15.99 2.29
C PHE A 252 -20.35 -16.85 2.54
N LEU A 253 -21.45 -16.29 3.07
CA LEU A 253 -22.73 -16.98 3.31
C LEU A 253 -23.47 -17.32 2.03
N LEU A 254 -23.10 -16.70 0.89
CA LEU A 254 -23.44 -17.22 -0.44
C LEU A 254 -22.94 -18.66 -0.66
N LYS A 255 -21.90 -19.14 0.07
CA LYS A 255 -21.51 -20.56 0.12
C LYS A 255 -22.68 -21.45 0.54
N GLN A 256 -23.43 -21.05 1.58
CA GLN A 256 -24.41 -21.90 2.26
C GLN A 256 -25.83 -21.74 1.70
N LYS A 257 -26.24 -20.54 1.29
CA LYS A 257 -27.65 -20.27 0.96
C LYS A 257 -28.10 -20.83 -0.40
N GLY A 258 -27.24 -21.47 -1.20
CA GLY A 258 -27.60 -22.08 -2.50
C GLY A 258 -28.08 -21.11 -3.60
N LYS A 259 -28.27 -19.81 -3.28
CA LYS A 259 -28.83 -18.75 -4.13
C LYS A 259 -27.80 -17.98 -4.96
N VAL A 260 -26.65 -18.58 -5.28
CA VAL A 260 -25.65 -17.96 -6.17
C VAL A 260 -26.25 -17.70 -7.57
N SER A 261 -27.24 -18.50 -7.98
CA SER A 261 -27.98 -18.37 -9.24
C SER A 261 -28.96 -17.19 -9.31
N THR A 262 -29.14 -16.38 -8.27
CA THR A 262 -29.97 -15.16 -8.33
C THR A 262 -29.17 -13.88 -8.47
N ILE A 263 -27.85 -13.91 -8.23
CA ILE A 263 -26.99 -12.73 -8.32
C ILE A 263 -26.67 -12.44 -9.79
N LYS A 264 -26.83 -11.18 -10.21
CA LYS A 264 -26.44 -10.72 -11.55
C LYS A 264 -24.91 -10.74 -11.68
N ASN A 265 -24.41 -11.02 -12.88
CA ASN A 265 -22.97 -11.00 -13.19
C ASN A 265 -22.10 -12.01 -12.42
N VAL A 266 -22.69 -13.15 -12.01
CA VAL A 266 -21.95 -14.27 -11.42
C VAL A 266 -21.91 -15.43 -12.41
N TYR A 267 -20.69 -15.90 -12.69
CA TYR A 267 -20.43 -16.90 -13.70
C TYR A 267 -19.59 -18.03 -13.13
N ARG A 268 -19.99 -19.28 -13.41
CA ARG A 268 -19.17 -20.46 -13.12
C ARG A 268 -18.10 -20.60 -14.20
N VAL A 269 -16.84 -20.66 -13.77
CA VAL A 269 -15.71 -20.93 -14.68
C VAL A 269 -15.68 -22.42 -15.01
N MET A 270 -15.69 -22.73 -16.30
CA MET A 270 -15.51 -24.08 -16.83
C MET A 270 -14.02 -24.37 -16.87
N THR A 271 -13.55 -25.23 -15.97
CA THR A 271 -12.13 -25.54 -15.79
C THR A 271 -11.93 -27.03 -15.52
N GLU A 272 -10.79 -27.55 -15.96
CA GLU A 272 -10.29 -28.89 -15.61
C GLU A 272 -9.52 -28.91 -14.29
N LEU A 273 -9.24 -27.73 -13.71
CA LEU A 273 -8.55 -27.61 -12.43
C LEU A 273 -9.38 -28.22 -11.28
N PRO A 274 -8.73 -28.76 -10.23
CA PRO A 274 -9.37 -29.53 -9.17
C PRO A 274 -10.05 -28.64 -8.10
N PHE A 275 -10.86 -27.67 -8.54
CA PHE A 275 -11.72 -26.82 -7.71
C PHE A 275 -12.85 -26.20 -8.55
N LYS A 276 -13.97 -25.87 -7.91
CA LYS A 276 -15.08 -25.15 -8.54
C LYS A 276 -14.90 -23.65 -8.33
N LEU A 277 -14.73 -22.88 -9.40
CA LEU A 277 -14.55 -21.42 -9.34
C LEU A 277 -15.77 -20.66 -9.87
N PHE A 278 -16.20 -19.65 -9.11
CA PHE A 278 -17.20 -18.68 -9.54
C PHE A 278 -16.61 -17.28 -9.59
N VAL A 279 -16.86 -16.56 -10.67
CA VAL A 279 -16.40 -15.19 -10.89
C VAL A 279 -17.57 -14.23 -10.71
N PHE A 280 -17.38 -13.23 -9.85
CA PHE A 280 -18.27 -12.11 -9.62
C PHE A 280 -17.71 -10.90 -10.36
N ASP A 281 -18.36 -10.52 -11.46
CA ASP A 281 -18.02 -9.31 -12.18
C ASP A 281 -18.77 -8.13 -11.57
N LEU A 282 -18.05 -7.29 -10.83
CA LEU A 282 -18.63 -6.23 -10.02
C LEU A 282 -19.43 -5.22 -10.86
N PHE A 283 -18.95 -4.94 -12.07
CA PHE A 283 -19.53 -3.93 -12.97
C PHE A 283 -20.25 -4.54 -14.18
N GLY A 284 -20.10 -5.85 -14.42
CA GLY A 284 -20.67 -6.52 -15.60
C GLY A 284 -19.96 -6.19 -16.92
N THR A 285 -18.82 -5.50 -16.86
CA THR A 285 -18.02 -5.07 -18.02
C THR A 285 -16.75 -5.91 -18.21
N THR A 286 -16.44 -6.76 -17.24
CA THR A 286 -15.16 -7.49 -17.14
C THR A 286 -15.26 -8.88 -17.76
N VAL A 287 -16.44 -9.48 -17.78
CA VAL A 287 -16.68 -10.82 -18.34
C VAL A 287 -17.46 -10.72 -19.64
N GLN A 288 -17.00 -11.40 -20.70
CA GLN A 288 -17.67 -11.40 -22.00
C GLN A 288 -18.39 -12.70 -22.31
N GLY A 289 -19.70 -12.63 -22.59
CA GLY A 289 -20.41 -13.68 -23.31
C GLY A 289 -20.66 -14.98 -22.53
N GLY A 290 -21.18 -14.90 -21.31
CA GLY A 290 -21.62 -16.09 -20.56
C GLY A 290 -23.00 -16.56 -20.98
N GLN A 291 -23.10 -17.71 -21.67
CA GLN A 291 -24.37 -18.43 -21.82
C GLN A 291 -24.64 -19.25 -20.56
N ASP A 292 -25.88 -19.25 -20.07
CA ASP A 292 -26.32 -20.02 -18.89
C ASP A 292 -25.45 -19.87 -17.63
N ARG A 293 -24.88 -18.67 -17.42
CA ARG A 293 -23.98 -18.37 -16.28
C ARG A 293 -22.74 -19.28 -16.21
N LYS A 294 -22.31 -19.81 -17.35
CA LYS A 294 -21.05 -20.54 -17.50
C LYS A 294 -20.13 -19.76 -18.43
N ILE A 295 -18.85 -19.70 -18.08
CA ILE A 295 -17.81 -19.02 -18.86
C ILE A 295 -16.56 -19.86 -18.93
N LYS A 296 -15.81 -19.72 -20.02
CA LYS A 296 -14.43 -20.16 -20.10
C LYS A 296 -13.51 -19.13 -19.41
N PRO A 297 -12.34 -19.53 -18.89
CA PRO A 297 -11.44 -18.61 -18.23
C PRO A 297 -11.00 -17.43 -19.10
N GLU A 298 -10.85 -17.65 -20.42
CA GLU A 298 -10.42 -16.62 -21.38
C GLU A 298 -11.44 -15.49 -21.54
N GLN A 299 -12.69 -15.73 -21.12
CA GLN A 299 -13.78 -14.75 -21.16
C GLN A 299 -13.71 -13.73 -20.02
N VAL A 300 -12.86 -13.95 -19.02
CA VAL A 300 -12.61 -13.00 -17.92
C VAL A 300 -11.48 -12.04 -18.34
N ARG A 301 -11.81 -10.77 -18.56
CA ARG A 301 -10.87 -9.77 -19.09
C ARG A 301 -10.01 -9.07 -18.02
N ALA A 302 -10.28 -9.30 -16.73
CA ALA A 302 -9.49 -8.75 -15.64
C ALA A 302 -8.01 -9.11 -15.83
N ARG A 303 -7.14 -8.10 -15.95
CA ARG A 303 -5.70 -8.31 -16.20
C ARG A 303 -5.06 -9.22 -15.15
N PRO A 304 -5.28 -9.01 -13.83
CA PRO A 304 -4.67 -9.87 -12.82
C PRO A 304 -5.20 -11.31 -12.89
N PHE A 305 -6.49 -11.49 -13.18
CA PHE A 305 -7.08 -12.83 -13.32
C PHE A 305 -6.45 -13.61 -14.47
N ARG A 306 -6.26 -12.97 -15.63
CA ARG A 306 -5.70 -13.62 -16.81
C ARG A 306 -4.26 -14.09 -16.56
N GLU A 307 -3.44 -13.25 -15.95
CA GLU A 307 -2.05 -13.62 -15.65
C GLU A 307 -1.98 -14.73 -14.59
N LEU A 308 -2.82 -14.64 -13.57
CA LEU A 308 -2.91 -15.70 -12.57
C LEU A 308 -3.32 -17.03 -13.19
N TRP A 309 -4.34 -17.01 -14.06
CA TRP A 309 -4.84 -18.20 -14.72
C TRP A 309 -3.79 -18.84 -15.64
N LYS A 310 -3.08 -18.02 -16.43
CA LYS A 310 -1.93 -18.47 -17.24
C LYS A 310 -0.87 -19.17 -16.39
N GLY A 311 -0.59 -18.65 -15.19
CA GLY A 311 0.34 -19.28 -14.27
C GLY A 311 -0.16 -20.61 -13.73
N MET A 312 -1.44 -20.69 -13.37
CA MET A 312 -2.08 -21.92 -12.90
C MET A 312 -2.14 -23.02 -13.96
N THR A 313 -2.21 -22.66 -15.24
CA THR A 313 -2.28 -23.61 -16.37
C THR A 313 -0.99 -23.66 -17.18
N ALA A 314 0.13 -23.21 -16.61
CA ALA A 314 1.40 -23.22 -17.31
C ALA A 314 1.85 -24.67 -17.60
N SER A 315 2.54 -24.90 -18.72
CA SER A 315 2.94 -26.25 -19.15
C SER A 315 3.95 -26.91 -18.22
N ASP A 316 4.66 -26.12 -17.42
CA ASP A 316 5.67 -26.55 -16.44
C ASP A 316 5.09 -26.81 -15.04
N VAL A 317 3.77 -26.69 -14.85
CA VAL A 317 3.11 -26.95 -13.56
C VAL A 317 2.09 -28.08 -13.64
N THR A 318 1.95 -28.83 -12.55
CA THR A 318 0.97 -29.91 -12.42
C THR A 318 0.13 -29.72 -11.16
N TRP A 319 -1.18 -29.95 -11.30
CA TRP A 319 -2.13 -29.98 -10.18
C TRP A 319 -2.29 -31.37 -9.57
N ASN A 320 -1.71 -32.38 -10.22
CA ASN A 320 -1.60 -33.73 -9.66
C ASN A 320 -0.42 -33.70 -8.68
N GLY A 321 -0.69 -33.80 -7.38
CA GLY A 321 0.34 -33.92 -6.33
C GLY A 321 1.26 -35.13 -6.57
N PRO A 322 2.33 -35.30 -5.77
CA PRO A 322 3.37 -36.31 -6.02
C PRO A 322 2.80 -37.73 -5.94
N LYS A 323 2.40 -38.30 -7.08
CA LYS A 323 1.84 -39.66 -7.18
C LYS A 323 2.87 -40.76 -6.89
N GLN A 324 4.17 -40.44 -6.93
CA GLN A 324 5.26 -41.42 -6.95
C GLN A 324 5.91 -41.71 -5.59
N HIS A 325 5.58 -40.96 -4.53
CA HIS A 325 6.27 -41.06 -3.23
C HIS A 325 5.37 -41.48 -2.05
N MET A 326 4.09 -41.79 -2.30
CA MET A 326 3.14 -42.15 -1.24
C MET A 326 2.86 -43.66 -1.23
N GLY A 327 3.18 -44.33 -0.11
CA GLY A 327 2.75 -45.71 0.13
C GLY A 327 1.22 -45.80 0.26
N ALA A 328 0.63 -46.95 -0.08
CA ALA A 328 -0.83 -47.13 -0.05
C ALA A 328 -1.46 -46.81 1.32
N GLN A 329 -0.71 -47.00 2.42
CA GLN A 329 -1.14 -46.65 3.78
C GLN A 329 -1.14 -45.14 4.04
N ASP A 330 -0.18 -44.38 3.52
CA ASP A 330 -0.12 -42.92 3.69
C ASP A 330 -1.22 -42.23 2.89
N LEU A 331 -1.44 -42.71 1.66
CA LEU A 331 -2.55 -42.31 0.79
C LEU A 331 -3.89 -42.62 1.45
N LEU A 332 -4.05 -43.84 1.99
CA LEU A 332 -5.25 -44.23 2.72
C LEU A 332 -5.43 -43.36 3.96
N SER A 333 -4.39 -43.09 4.75
CA SER A 333 -4.48 -42.26 5.97
C SER A 333 -4.79 -40.78 5.69
N ALA A 334 -4.30 -40.24 4.57
CA ALA A 334 -4.68 -38.93 4.09
C ALA A 334 -6.16 -38.92 3.69
N MET A 335 -6.63 -39.98 3.01
CA MET A 335 -8.03 -40.16 2.62
C MET A 335 -8.98 -40.44 3.80
N THR A 336 -8.61 -41.24 4.81
CA THR A 336 -9.46 -41.44 6.00
C THR A 336 -9.51 -40.20 6.90
N ARG A 337 -8.43 -39.41 6.94
CA ARG A 337 -8.49 -38.09 7.59
C ARG A 337 -9.37 -37.10 6.82
N THR A 338 -9.56 -37.32 5.52
CA THR A 338 -10.51 -36.51 4.74
C THR A 338 -11.99 -36.80 5.00
N THR A 339 -12.33 -37.92 5.62
CA THR A 339 -13.73 -38.31 5.88
C THR A 339 -14.23 -37.97 7.29
N ALA A 340 -13.35 -37.53 8.20
CA ALA A 340 -13.68 -37.25 9.61
C ALA A 340 -14.19 -35.82 9.90
N PHE A 341 -14.17 -34.91 8.92
CA PHE A 341 -14.67 -33.53 9.06
C PHE A 341 -15.89 -33.32 8.15
N GLU A 342 -16.93 -32.66 8.68
CA GLU A 342 -18.33 -32.65 8.16
C GLU A 342 -18.54 -32.04 6.75
N THR A 343 -17.53 -31.45 6.11
CA THR A 343 -17.66 -30.89 4.75
C THR A 343 -16.88 -31.70 3.73
N LYS A 344 -17.61 -32.37 2.82
CA LYS A 344 -17.01 -33.09 1.69
C LYS A 344 -16.13 -32.14 0.85
N PRO A 345 -14.89 -32.53 0.46
CA PRO A 345 -13.96 -31.70 -0.32
C PRO A 345 -14.53 -31.16 -1.65
N GLU A 346 -15.53 -31.85 -2.17
CA GLU A 346 -16.23 -31.62 -3.43
C GLU A 346 -17.27 -30.49 -3.38
N ASP A 347 -17.61 -30.00 -2.19
CA ASP A 347 -18.51 -28.85 -1.96
C ASP A 347 -17.78 -27.53 -1.70
N ALA A 348 -16.44 -27.55 -1.62
CA ALA A 348 -15.63 -26.35 -1.48
C ALA A 348 -15.69 -25.50 -2.77
N ARG A 349 -16.41 -24.38 -2.70
CA ARG A 349 -16.51 -23.38 -3.79
C ARG A 349 -15.46 -22.30 -3.59
N SER A 350 -14.71 -22.03 -4.64
CA SER A 350 -13.77 -20.93 -4.78
C SER A 350 -14.43 -19.75 -5.50
N TYR A 351 -13.99 -18.54 -5.20
CA TYR A 351 -14.58 -17.31 -5.71
C TYR A 351 -13.53 -16.32 -6.18
N ALA A 352 -13.81 -15.60 -7.24
CA ALA A 352 -13.04 -14.45 -7.67
C ALA A 352 -13.97 -13.25 -7.84
N VAL A 353 -13.72 -12.15 -7.15
CA VAL A 353 -14.33 -10.85 -7.45
C VAL A 353 -13.40 -10.11 -8.39
N VAL A 354 -13.92 -9.65 -9.52
CA VAL A 354 -13.10 -9.07 -10.59
C VAL A 354 -13.63 -7.72 -11.07
N THR A 355 -12.68 -6.84 -11.39
CA THR A 355 -12.85 -5.66 -12.26
C THR A 355 -11.70 -5.67 -13.29
N PRO A 356 -11.60 -4.73 -14.24
CA PRO A 356 -10.49 -4.71 -15.20
C PRO A 356 -9.09 -4.74 -14.55
N GLU A 357 -8.92 -4.10 -13.39
CA GLU A 357 -7.65 -3.86 -12.70
C GLU A 357 -7.56 -4.55 -11.33
N TYR A 358 -8.68 -5.09 -10.83
CA TYR A 358 -8.78 -5.68 -9.50
C TYR A 358 -9.13 -7.17 -9.55
N LEU A 359 -8.51 -7.93 -8.66
CA LEU A 359 -8.86 -9.32 -8.39
C LEU A 359 -8.80 -9.58 -6.89
N ASN A 360 -9.92 -10.04 -6.34
CA ASN A 360 -9.97 -10.70 -5.04
C ASN A 360 -10.33 -12.16 -5.24
N LEU A 361 -9.36 -13.05 -5.05
CA LEU A 361 -9.52 -14.49 -5.21
C LEU A 361 -9.49 -15.17 -3.85
N SER A 362 -10.52 -15.97 -3.57
CA SER A 362 -10.60 -16.90 -2.46
C SER A 362 -10.62 -18.32 -3.00
N LEU A 363 -9.53 -19.06 -2.83
CA LEU A 363 -9.45 -20.48 -3.19
C LEU A 363 -9.66 -21.35 -1.96
N SER A 364 -10.64 -22.25 -2.06
CA SER A 364 -10.88 -23.31 -1.09
C SER A 364 -10.52 -24.63 -1.75
N MET A 365 -9.38 -25.22 -1.37
CA MET A 365 -8.84 -26.44 -2.00
C MET A 365 -8.71 -27.55 -0.95
N GLY A 366 -9.86 -28.07 -0.50
CA GLY A 366 -9.91 -29.00 0.63
C GLY A 366 -9.52 -28.30 1.93
N TYR A 367 -8.34 -28.63 2.47
CA TYR A 367 -7.84 -28.18 3.78
C TYR A 367 -7.00 -26.90 3.75
N HIS A 368 -6.76 -26.35 2.56
CA HIS A 368 -6.01 -25.11 2.39
C HIS A 368 -6.93 -24.00 1.90
N TYR A 369 -6.75 -22.84 2.50
CA TYR A 369 -7.43 -21.62 2.16
C TYR A 369 -6.41 -20.57 1.72
N VAL A 370 -6.62 -20.03 0.53
CA VAL A 370 -5.76 -18.97 -0.02
C VAL A 370 -6.62 -17.78 -0.37
N THR A 371 -6.21 -16.60 0.09
CA THR A 371 -6.75 -15.33 -0.38
C THR A 371 -5.68 -14.56 -1.10
N LEU A 372 -5.97 -14.13 -2.32
CA LEU A 372 -5.13 -13.24 -3.11
C LEU A 372 -5.94 -11.99 -3.42
N ASP A 373 -5.42 -10.84 -3.04
CA ASP A 373 -6.03 -9.54 -3.23
C ASP A 373 -5.04 -8.65 -3.97
N CYS A 374 -5.36 -8.26 -5.20
CA CYS A 374 -4.49 -7.43 -6.01
C CYS A 374 -5.25 -6.34 -6.75
N TYR A 375 -4.63 -5.16 -6.75
CA TYR A 375 -5.04 -4.00 -7.53
C TYR A 375 -3.84 -3.60 -8.39
N ILE A 376 -4.00 -3.68 -9.70
CA ILE A 376 -2.95 -3.39 -10.67
C ILE A 376 -3.52 -2.51 -11.78
N ALA A 377 -3.30 -1.21 -11.64
CA ALA A 377 -3.66 -0.16 -12.58
C ALA A 377 -2.40 0.39 -13.29
N GLU A 378 -2.60 1.23 -14.31
CA GLU A 378 -1.51 1.97 -14.96
C GLU A 378 -0.90 3.02 -14.03
N ASP A 379 -1.71 3.55 -13.10
CA ASP A 379 -1.24 4.48 -12.07
C ASP A 379 -0.49 3.71 -10.95
N PRO A 380 0.82 3.96 -10.75
CA PRO A 380 1.65 3.21 -9.82
C PRO A 380 1.27 3.38 -8.33
N TYR A 381 0.60 4.49 -7.96
CA TYR A 381 0.46 4.87 -6.54
C TYR A 381 -0.33 3.87 -5.68
N ASN A 382 -1.27 3.15 -6.29
CA ASN A 382 -2.20 2.26 -5.59
C ASN A 382 -1.93 0.77 -5.85
N ASN A 383 -0.87 0.45 -6.59
CA ASN A 383 -0.60 -0.92 -7.00
C ASN A 383 -0.12 -1.78 -5.82
N TYR A 384 -0.80 -2.91 -5.58
CA TYR A 384 -0.42 -3.85 -4.53
C TYR A 384 -0.84 -5.28 -4.84
N ILE A 385 -0.15 -6.22 -4.20
CA ILE A 385 -0.57 -7.61 -4.07
C ILE A 385 -0.47 -8.01 -2.60
N THR A 386 -1.56 -8.57 -2.08
CA THR A 386 -1.61 -9.18 -0.75
C THR A 386 -2.01 -10.64 -0.92
N LEU A 387 -1.18 -11.54 -0.40
CA LEU A 387 -1.47 -12.96 -0.33
C LEU A 387 -1.63 -13.35 1.15
N SER A 388 -2.64 -14.15 1.47
CA SER A 388 -2.71 -14.86 2.73
C SER A 388 -2.97 -16.33 2.50
N PHE A 389 -2.24 -17.15 3.23
CA PHE A 389 -2.29 -18.60 3.13
C PHE A 389 -2.55 -19.18 4.52
N LYS A 390 -3.56 -20.05 4.63
CA LYS A 390 -3.94 -20.71 5.87
C LYS A 390 -4.28 -22.19 5.64
N GLY A 391 -3.74 -23.08 6.48
CA GLY A 391 -4.21 -24.46 6.63
C GLY A 391 -3.42 -25.55 5.90
N GLY A 392 -3.78 -26.80 6.21
CA GLY A 392 -3.36 -28.06 5.59
C GLY A 392 -3.93 -29.31 6.27
N ALA A 393 -3.73 -30.50 5.68
CA ALA A 393 -4.30 -31.77 6.19
C ALA A 393 -3.32 -32.56 7.07
N ALA A 394 -2.04 -32.22 7.01
CA ALA A 394 -0.96 -32.92 7.69
C ALA A 394 -0.82 -32.55 9.18
N ASP A 395 0.08 -33.24 9.89
CA ASP A 395 0.44 -32.92 11.28
C ASP A 395 1.05 -31.51 11.40
N THR A 396 0.99 -30.92 12.60
CA THR A 396 1.33 -29.51 12.90
C THR A 396 2.72 -29.10 12.38
N GLY A 397 3.69 -30.03 12.38
CA GLY A 397 5.03 -29.81 11.84
C GLY A 397 5.12 -29.73 10.32
N ARG A 398 4.39 -30.57 9.58
CA ARG A 398 4.44 -30.60 8.09
C ARG A 398 3.69 -29.45 7.44
N ARG A 399 2.63 -28.94 8.10
CA ARG A 399 1.95 -27.69 7.68
C ARG A 399 2.91 -26.49 7.70
N ARG A 400 3.80 -26.44 8.69
CA ARG A 400 4.83 -25.40 8.82
C ARG A 400 5.85 -25.46 7.68
N LEU A 401 6.29 -26.65 7.26
CA LEU A 401 7.26 -26.80 6.17
C LEU A 401 6.74 -26.24 4.84
N ARG A 402 5.47 -26.49 4.48
CA ARG A 402 4.86 -25.90 3.28
C ARG A 402 4.79 -24.37 3.37
N ILE A 403 4.45 -23.82 4.53
CA ILE A 403 4.39 -22.37 4.73
C ILE A 403 5.76 -21.74 4.60
N LEU A 404 6.79 -22.38 5.15
CA LEU A 404 8.17 -21.94 5.00
C LEU A 404 8.63 -22.03 3.53
N LEU A 405 8.24 -23.07 2.79
CA LEU A 405 8.48 -23.15 1.34
C LEU A 405 7.81 -22.02 0.57
N ILE A 406 6.54 -21.74 0.85
CA ILE A 406 5.84 -20.60 0.24
C ILE A 406 6.56 -19.29 0.60
N ALA A 407 6.99 -19.12 1.85
CA ALA A 407 7.75 -17.94 2.26
C ALA A 407 9.07 -17.79 1.49
N GLU A 408 9.83 -18.88 1.32
CA GLU A 408 11.10 -18.87 0.56
C GLU A 408 10.90 -18.63 -0.94
N ILE A 409 9.78 -19.06 -1.53
CA ILE A 409 9.43 -18.73 -2.92
C ILE A 409 9.06 -17.25 -3.07
N LEU A 410 8.38 -16.66 -2.08
CA LEU A 410 7.87 -15.29 -2.15
C LEU A 410 8.94 -14.22 -1.90
N LYS A 411 9.96 -14.50 -1.07
CA LYS A 411 11.02 -13.54 -0.73
C LYS A 411 11.79 -13.03 -1.97
N PRO A 412 12.29 -13.88 -2.89
CA PRO A 412 12.98 -13.43 -4.11
C PRO A 412 12.07 -12.64 -5.06
N LEU A 413 10.76 -12.83 -4.97
CA LEU A 413 9.77 -12.07 -5.75
C LEU A 413 9.49 -10.66 -5.17
N GLY A 414 10.14 -10.28 -4.07
CA GLY A 414 10.04 -8.94 -3.47
C GLY A 414 8.90 -8.77 -2.45
N PHE A 415 8.31 -9.86 -1.97
CA PHE A 415 7.30 -9.78 -0.91
C PHE A 415 7.92 -9.56 0.46
N ASP A 416 7.29 -8.70 1.25
CA ASP A 416 7.38 -8.73 2.71
C ASP A 416 6.50 -9.88 3.22
N VAL A 417 7.11 -10.85 3.90
CA VAL A 417 6.45 -12.08 4.34
C VAL A 417 6.47 -12.18 5.86
N THR A 418 5.27 -12.21 6.45
CA THR A 418 5.06 -12.52 7.87
C THR A 418 4.51 -13.92 8.02
N VAL A 419 5.20 -14.75 8.79
CA VAL A 419 4.74 -16.11 9.16
C VAL A 419 4.40 -16.14 10.65
N LYS A 420 3.18 -16.61 10.98
CA LYS A 420 2.74 -16.87 12.36
C LYS A 420 2.09 -18.26 12.41
N ASN A 421 2.75 -19.23 13.04
CA ASN A 421 2.28 -20.61 13.14
C ASN A 421 1.95 -21.23 11.77
N ASP A 422 0.67 -21.51 11.52
CA ASP A 422 0.12 -22.10 10.28
C ASP A 422 -0.48 -21.06 9.33
N PHE A 423 -0.13 -19.79 9.55
CA PHE A 423 -0.60 -18.66 8.75
C PHE A 423 0.58 -17.91 8.14
N LEU A 424 0.46 -17.61 6.85
CA LEU A 424 1.38 -16.75 6.12
C LEU A 424 0.61 -15.58 5.55
N LYS A 425 1.15 -14.39 5.74
CA LYS A 425 0.71 -13.16 5.08
C LYS A 425 1.90 -12.58 4.34
N ALA A 426 1.72 -12.31 3.06
CA ALA A 426 2.73 -11.71 2.21
C ALA A 426 2.17 -10.49 1.51
N ARG A 427 2.94 -9.41 1.43
CA ARG A 427 2.55 -8.18 0.75
C ARG A 427 3.68 -7.64 -0.10
N ILE A 428 3.33 -7.12 -1.27
CA ILE A 428 4.22 -6.31 -2.10
C ILE A 428 3.48 -5.07 -2.59
N LYS A 429 4.22 -3.97 -2.67
CA LYS A 429 3.84 -2.74 -3.36
C LYS A 429 4.95 -2.42 -4.35
N ALA A 430 4.58 -2.18 -5.61
CA ALA A 430 5.54 -1.85 -6.65
C ALA A 430 4.95 -0.82 -7.61
N GLU A 431 5.82 -0.03 -8.22
CA GLU A 431 5.44 1.02 -9.18
C GLU A 431 5.09 0.42 -10.56
N GLY A 432 5.72 -0.69 -10.96
CA GLY A 432 5.51 -1.28 -12.29
C GLY A 432 4.28 -2.20 -12.40
N SER A 433 3.27 -1.82 -13.18
CA SER A 433 2.10 -2.67 -13.44
C SER A 433 2.49 -4.01 -14.12
N GLU A 434 3.43 -3.97 -15.06
CA GLU A 434 3.90 -5.17 -15.79
C GLU A 434 4.72 -6.10 -14.89
N GLU A 435 5.49 -5.55 -13.95
CA GLU A 435 6.22 -6.34 -12.96
C GLU A 435 5.26 -7.08 -12.04
N LEU A 436 4.25 -6.38 -11.51
CA LEU A 436 3.23 -7.02 -10.67
C LEU A 436 2.42 -8.08 -11.41
N LEU A 437 2.11 -7.86 -12.70
CA LEU A 437 1.44 -8.87 -13.51
C LEU A 437 2.29 -10.13 -13.71
N ARG A 438 3.61 -10.00 -13.90
CA ARG A 438 4.54 -11.14 -13.91
C ARG A 438 4.56 -11.85 -12.56
N ILE A 439 4.55 -11.11 -11.46
CA ILE A 439 4.47 -11.68 -10.12
C ILE A 439 3.16 -12.45 -9.93
N VAL A 440 2.02 -11.91 -10.38
CA VAL A 440 0.74 -12.62 -10.34
C VAL A 440 0.77 -13.92 -11.14
N TYR A 441 1.45 -13.94 -12.30
CA TYR A 441 1.69 -15.18 -13.04
C TYR A 441 2.50 -16.21 -12.22
N GLU A 442 3.58 -15.78 -11.56
CA GLU A 442 4.39 -16.65 -10.70
C GLU A 442 3.61 -17.16 -9.48
N LEU A 443 2.72 -16.34 -8.90
CA LEU A 443 1.79 -16.78 -7.85
C LEU A 443 0.85 -17.88 -8.37
N GLY A 444 0.38 -17.79 -9.62
CA GLY A 444 -0.44 -18.81 -10.25
C GLY A 444 0.29 -20.15 -10.34
N ARG A 445 1.57 -20.12 -10.77
CA ARG A 445 2.44 -21.31 -10.81
C ARG A 445 2.62 -21.90 -9.41
N MET A 446 2.95 -21.06 -8.43
CA MET A 446 3.15 -21.46 -7.04
C MET A 446 1.90 -22.16 -6.47
N LEU A 447 0.69 -21.66 -6.75
CA LEU A 447 -0.55 -22.27 -6.27
C LEU A 447 -0.79 -23.67 -6.85
N ALA A 448 -0.40 -23.90 -8.11
CA ALA A 448 -0.49 -25.20 -8.74
C ALA A 448 0.47 -26.21 -8.09
N VAL A 449 1.75 -25.85 -8.00
CA VAL A 449 2.80 -26.79 -7.56
C VAL A 449 2.80 -27.03 -6.05
N THR A 450 2.29 -26.08 -5.25
CA THR A 450 2.30 -26.23 -3.79
C THR A 450 1.18 -27.12 -3.24
N ARG A 451 0.22 -27.53 -4.07
CA ARG A 451 -0.89 -28.38 -3.67
C ARG A 451 -0.39 -29.77 -3.23
N LEU A 452 -0.78 -30.20 -2.03
CA LEU A 452 -0.46 -31.51 -1.42
C LEU A 452 1.05 -31.77 -1.13
N LEU A 453 1.91 -30.74 -1.21
CA LEU A 453 3.32 -30.86 -0.80
C LEU A 453 3.50 -31.09 0.70
N ASP A 454 2.51 -30.74 1.52
CA ASP A 454 2.51 -30.97 2.96
C ASP A 454 2.57 -32.46 3.34
N VAL A 455 2.34 -33.37 2.38
CA VAL A 455 2.48 -34.81 2.58
C VAL A 455 3.88 -35.32 2.23
N ALA A 456 4.66 -34.58 1.43
CA ALA A 456 5.93 -35.02 0.85
C ALA A 456 7.17 -34.26 1.37
N LEU A 457 6.98 -33.22 2.19
CA LEU A 457 8.06 -32.46 2.82
C LEU A 457 8.40 -33.07 4.19
N ASP A 458 9.64 -33.54 4.35
CA ASP A 458 10.12 -34.17 5.59
C ASP A 458 11.23 -33.40 6.32
N ASP A 459 11.97 -32.50 5.66
CA ASP A 459 13.07 -31.72 6.27
C ASP A 459 13.08 -30.25 5.79
N GLU A 460 13.54 -29.33 6.64
CA GLU A 460 13.76 -27.92 6.32
C GLU A 460 14.84 -27.71 5.24
N LYS A 461 15.80 -28.64 5.12
CA LYS A 461 16.82 -28.57 4.05
C LYS A 461 16.21 -28.66 2.65
N MET A 462 15.15 -29.45 2.50
CA MET A 462 14.43 -29.59 1.22
C MET A 462 13.74 -28.30 0.79
N ILE A 463 13.47 -27.38 1.72
CA ILE A 463 12.74 -26.14 1.44
C ILE A 463 13.53 -25.26 0.47
N LYS A 464 14.81 -25.03 0.75
CA LYS A 464 15.66 -24.16 -0.09
C LYS A 464 15.86 -24.76 -1.49
N GLU A 465 16.04 -26.07 -1.55
CA GLU A 465 16.18 -26.78 -2.82
C GLU A 465 14.88 -26.73 -3.64
N CYS A 466 13.73 -27.01 -3.02
CA CYS A 466 12.43 -26.90 -3.67
C CYS A 466 12.14 -25.48 -4.15
N ALA A 467 12.43 -24.45 -3.33
CA ALA A 467 12.27 -23.06 -3.72
C ALA A 467 13.17 -22.71 -4.93
N GLN A 468 14.42 -23.18 -4.94
CA GLN A 468 15.31 -22.99 -6.09
C GLN A 468 14.77 -23.70 -7.34
N ARG A 469 14.32 -24.96 -7.22
CA ARG A 469 13.73 -25.72 -8.34
C ARG A 469 12.48 -25.03 -8.91
N PHE A 470 11.66 -24.39 -8.07
CA PHE A 470 10.53 -23.58 -8.51
C PHE A 470 10.96 -22.45 -9.44
N HIS A 471 11.98 -21.68 -9.03
CA HIS A 471 12.53 -20.57 -9.80
C HIS A 471 13.25 -21.05 -11.08
N ASP A 472 13.89 -22.23 -11.02
CA ASP A 472 14.53 -22.88 -12.16
C ASP A 472 13.54 -23.55 -13.14
N ARG A 473 12.22 -23.51 -12.86
CA ARG A 473 11.15 -24.19 -13.62
C ARG A 473 11.35 -25.72 -13.72
N LYS A 474 11.85 -26.32 -12.65
CA LYS A 474 11.99 -27.78 -12.51
C LYS A 474 10.87 -28.34 -11.61
N PRO A 475 10.54 -29.64 -11.73
CA PRO A 475 9.69 -30.31 -10.76
C PRO A 475 10.21 -30.09 -9.33
N LEU A 476 9.31 -29.82 -8.38
CA LEU A 476 9.71 -29.57 -6.98
C LEU A 476 10.30 -30.80 -6.31
N LEU A 477 9.73 -31.97 -6.63
CA LEU A 477 10.16 -33.28 -6.16
C LEU A 477 10.56 -34.08 -7.40
N GLU A 478 11.69 -34.77 -7.31
CA GLU A 478 12.16 -35.71 -8.34
C GLU A 478 11.42 -37.05 -8.20
#